data_AF-A0A0J8VLB3-F1
#
_entry.id   AF-A0A0J8VLB3-F1
#
_cell.length_a   1.000
_cell.length_b   1.000
_cell.length_c   1.000
_cell.angle_alpha   90.00
_cell.angle_beta   90.00
_cell.angle_gamma   90.00
#
_symmetry.space_group_name_H-M   'P 1'
#
loop_
_entity.id
_entity.type
_entity.pdbx_description
1 polymer ?
#
loop_
_entity_poly.entity_id
_entity_poly.type
_entity_poly.pdbx_seq_one_letter_code
_entity_poly.pdbx_strand_id
1 'polypeptide(L)' 'MKPLRQQNRPIISYVPRVEPAPPDHAVRMEGFQDVYLLRGKYVAFVLVGEHFRRSPAFGVPEAAQRWATQMRQETDV' A
#
# COMPACT_ATOMS: atom_id res chain seq x y z
N MET A 1 50.59 -7.06 19.04
CA MET A 1 49.18 -6.85 19.43
C MET A 1 48.43 -6.30 18.22
N LYS A 2 47.35 -6.95 17.77
CA LYS A 2 46.54 -6.48 16.63
C LYS A 2 45.55 -5.41 17.13
N PRO A 3 45.45 -4.24 16.50
CA PRO A 3 44.54 -3.19 16.96
C PRO A 3 43.09 -3.65 16.78
N LEU A 4 42.25 -3.34 17.76
CA LEU A 4 40.82 -3.64 17.76
C LEU A 4 40.17 -2.88 16.59
N ARG A 5 39.85 -3.59 15.50
CA ARG A 5 39.13 -2.98 14.37
C ARG A 5 37.73 -2.61 14.87
N GLN A 6 37.47 -1.31 14.98
CA GLN A 6 36.12 -0.79 15.16
C GLN A 6 35.25 -1.33 14.03
N GLN A 7 34.32 -2.23 14.37
CA GLN A 7 33.25 -2.62 13.47
C GLN A 7 32.22 -1.49 13.47
N ASN A 8 32.41 -0.49 12.60
CA ASN A 8 31.38 0.48 12.25
C ASN A 8 30.26 -0.24 11.48
N ARG A 9 29.47 -1.05 12.17
CA ARG A 9 28.23 -1.61 11.61
C ARG A 9 27.15 -0.53 11.76
N PRO A 10 26.54 -0.05 10.67
CA PRO A 10 25.45 0.91 10.77
C PRO A 10 24.31 0.29 11.58
N ILE A 11 23.80 1.03 12.55
CA ILE A 11 22.59 0.69 13.29
C ILE A 11 21.44 0.82 12.30
N ILE A 12 20.81 -0.31 11.93
CA ILE A 12 19.63 -0.29 11.06
C ILE A 12 18.45 0.17 11.93
N SER A 13 18.11 1.46 11.86
CA SER A 13 16.88 1.98 12.45
C SER A 13 15.68 1.44 11.66
N TYR A 14 14.80 0.69 12.32
CA TYR A 14 13.54 0.25 11.71
C TYR A 14 12.59 1.44 11.65
N VAL A 15 12.45 2.01 10.45
CA VAL A 15 11.37 2.93 10.14
C VAL A 15 10.22 2.10 9.56
N PRO A 16 9.05 2.05 10.22
CA PRO A 16 7.89 1.37 9.66
C PRO A 16 7.55 1.97 8.30
N ARG A 17 7.47 1.14 7.26
CA ARG A 17 7.12 1.60 5.91
C ARG A 17 5.68 2.11 5.92
N VAL A 18 5.50 3.43 5.87
CA VAL A 18 4.20 4.08 5.70
C VAL A 18 3.89 4.10 4.21
N GLU A 19 3.45 2.97 3.68
CA GLU A 19 2.78 2.91 2.38
C GLU A 19 1.37 2.38 2.61
N PRO A 20 0.39 3.00 1.95
CA PRO A 20 -0.06 2.27 0.77
C PRO A 20 -0.29 3.19 -0.43
N ALA A 21 0.77 3.83 -0.92
CA ALA A 21 0.77 4.20 -2.34
C ALA A 21 0.76 2.90 -3.17
N PRO A 22 0.12 2.87 -4.35
CA PRO A 22 0.20 1.73 -5.25
C PRO A 22 1.68 1.42 -5.55
N PRO A 23 2.14 0.16 -5.38
CA PRO A 23 3.50 -0.23 -5.76
C PRO A 23 3.79 0.07 -7.23
N ASP A 24 5.05 0.29 -7.61
CA ASP A 24 5.44 0.60 -9.01
C ASP A 24 4.94 -0.41 -10.05
N HIS A 25 4.70 -1.66 -9.65
CA HIS A 25 4.19 -2.73 -10.52
C HIS A 25 2.66 -2.90 -10.46
N ALA A 26 1.95 -2.02 -9.77
CA ALA A 26 0.50 -2.01 -9.71
C ALA A 26 -0.05 -1.27 -10.94
N VAL A 27 -0.83 -1.98 -11.76
CA VAL A 27 -1.43 -1.39 -12.97
C VAL A 27 -2.82 -0.88 -12.63
N ARG A 28 -3.10 0.40 -12.83
CA ARG A 28 -4.44 0.95 -12.63
C ARG A 28 -5.42 0.30 -13.60
N MET A 29 -6.57 -0.15 -13.10
CA MET A 29 -7.62 -0.74 -13.93
C MET A 29 -8.41 0.34 -14.67
N GLU A 30 -8.59 0.18 -15.97
CA GLU A 30 -9.47 1.07 -16.75
C GLU A 30 -10.93 0.93 -16.31
N GLY A 31 -11.64 2.06 -16.26
CA GLY A 31 -13.04 2.12 -15.80
C GLY A 31 -13.23 2.11 -14.29
N PHE A 32 -12.16 1.93 -13.50
CA PHE A 32 -12.21 1.96 -12.04
C PHE A 32 -11.30 3.07 -11.49
N GLN A 33 -11.81 3.83 -10.51
CA GLN A 33 -11.08 5.00 -10.03
C GLN A 33 -9.90 4.61 -9.14
N ASP A 34 -10.16 3.71 -8.17
CA ASP A 34 -9.25 3.40 -7.07
C ASP A 34 -8.67 1.98 -7.16
N VAL A 35 -8.95 1.24 -8.24
CA VAL A 35 -8.61 -0.19 -8.37
C VAL A 35 -7.35 -0.39 -9.21
N TYR A 36 -6.49 -1.28 -8.72
CA TYR A 36 -5.20 -1.63 -9.32
C TYR A 36 -5.04 -3.15 -9.35
N LEU A 37 -4.39 -3.65 -10.40
CA LEU A 37 -3.97 -5.02 -10.53
C LEU A 37 -2.58 -5.19 -9.90
N LEU A 38 -2.50 -5.97 -8.83
CA LEU A 38 -1.29 -6.27 -8.08
C LEU A 38 -1.08 -7.78 -8.04
N ARG A 39 -0.01 -8.27 -8.68
CA ARG A 39 0.34 -9.71 -8.73
C ARG A 39 -0.83 -10.61 -9.18
N GLY A 40 -1.63 -10.15 -10.14
CA GLY A 40 -2.78 -10.90 -10.67
C GLY A 40 -4.04 -10.86 -9.80
N LYS A 41 -4.09 -9.99 -8.78
CA LYS A 41 -5.27 -9.74 -7.94
C LYS A 41 -5.65 -8.27 -7.98
N TYR A 42 -6.91 -7.97 -7.70
CA TYR A 42 -7.43 -6.61 -7.66
C TYR A 42 -7.34 -6.04 -6.25
N VAL A 43 -6.72 -4.89 -6.10
CA VAL A 43 -6.62 -4.16 -4.83
C VAL A 43 -7.09 -2.73 -5.04
N ALA A 44 -7.72 -2.15 -4.04
CA ALA A 44 -8.07 -0.74 -4.04
C ALA A 44 -7.13 0.05 -3.13
N PHE A 45 -6.77 1.25 -3.59
CA PHE A 45 -6.02 2.23 -2.82
C PHE A 45 -6.84 3.50 -2.71
N VAL A 46 -7.23 3.86 -1.49
CA VAL A 46 -8.05 5.04 -1.20
C VAL A 46 -7.32 5.94 -0.25
N LEU A 47 -7.28 7.25 -0.54
CA LEU A 47 -6.78 8.25 0.40
C LEU A 47 -7.87 8.57 1.43
N VAL A 48 -7.60 8.30 2.71
CA VAL A 48 -8.49 8.55 3.83
C VAL A 48 -7.77 9.48 4.82
N GLY A 49 -8.24 10.73 4.93
CA GLY A 49 -7.53 11.79 5.63
C GLY A 49 -6.15 12.04 5.03
N GLU A 50 -5.09 11.82 5.80
CA GLU A 50 -3.69 11.96 5.33
C GLU A 50 -3.01 10.64 4.95
N HIS A 51 -3.72 9.51 5.07
CA HIS A 51 -3.13 8.19 4.86
C HIS A 51 -3.86 7.44 3.75
N PHE A 52 -3.11 6.83 2.84
CA PHE A 52 -3.71 5.84 1.97
C PHE A 52 -4.13 4.62 2.81
N ARG A 53 -5.20 3.95 2.39
CA ARG A 53 -5.64 2.65 2.88
C ARG A 53 -5.67 1.68 1.70
N ARG A 54 -5.18 0.46 1.92
CA ARG A 54 -5.20 -0.61 0.93
C ARG A 54 -6.26 -1.65 1.30
N SER A 55 -7.02 -2.08 0.31
CA SER A 55 -7.95 -3.19 0.48
C SER A 55 -7.24 -4.55 0.57
N PRO A 56 -7.94 -5.60 1.04
CA PRO A 56 -7.54 -6.97 0.75
C PRO A 56 -7.45 -7.24 -0.77
N ALA A 57 -6.77 -8.32 -1.15
CA ALA A 57 -6.67 -8.73 -2.55
C ALA A 57 -7.94 -9.49 -2.98
N PHE A 58 -8.62 -8.99 -4.01
CA PHE A 58 -9.85 -9.55 -4.54
C PHE A 58 -9.62 -10.28 -5.87
N GLY A 59 -10.55 -11.20 -6.19
CA GLY A 59 -10.58 -11.92 -7.47
C GLY A 59 -11.27 -11.16 -8.60
N VAL A 60 -12.08 -10.16 -8.28
CA VAL A 60 -12.84 -9.35 -9.24
C VAL A 60 -12.66 -7.85 -8.93
N PRO A 61 -12.56 -6.98 -9.96
CA PRO A 61 -12.31 -5.55 -9.75
C PRO A 61 -13.48 -4.83 -9.05
N GLU A 62 -14.73 -5.29 -9.25
CA GLU A 62 -15.92 -4.71 -8.64
C GLU A 62 -15.91 -4.83 -7.12
N ALA A 63 -15.35 -5.93 -6.59
CA ALA A 63 -15.23 -6.12 -5.14
C ALA A 63 -14.24 -5.11 -4.53
N ALA A 64 -13.12 -4.85 -5.21
CA ALA A 64 -12.16 -3.83 -4.81
C ALA A 64 -12.79 -2.43 -4.86
N GLN A 65 -13.55 -2.12 -5.92
CA GLN A 65 -14.26 -0.85 -6.05
C GLN A 65 -15.32 -0.66 -4.96
N ARG A 66 -16.10 -1.70 -4.62
CA ARG A 66 -17.09 -1.64 -3.54
C ARG A 66 -16.44 -1.33 -2.20
N TRP A 67 -15.32 -1.97 -1.90
CA TRP A 67 -14.54 -1.67 -0.70
C TRP A 67 -14.07 -0.21 -0.71
N ALA A 68 -13.57 0.28 -1.85
CA ALA A 68 -13.14 1.67 -1.97
C ALA A 68 -14.26 2.66 -1.68
N THR A 69 -15.45 2.41 -2.23
CA THR A 69 -16.65 3.22 -2.00
C THR A 69 -17.08 3.20 -0.53
N GLN A 70 -17.03 2.04 0.13
CA GLN A 70 -17.35 1.92 1.56
C GLN A 70 -16.38 2.74 2.42
N MET A 71 -15.07 2.62 2.18
CA MET A 71 -14.06 3.37 2.94
C MET A 71 -14.21 4.89 2.79
N ARG A 72 -14.62 5.37 1.61
CA ARG A 72 -14.92 6.79 1.41
C ARG A 72 -16.16 7.24 2.21
N GLN A 73 -17.21 6.42 2.24
CA GLN A 73 -18.42 6.71 3.01
C GLN A 73 -18.15 6.73 4.52
N GLU A 74 -17.33 5.80 5.03
CA GLU A 74 -16.93 5.74 6.44
C GLU A 74 -16.06 6.94 6.86
N THR A 75 -15.43 7.63 5.92
CA THR A 75 -14.57 8.80 6.19
C THR A 75 -15.34 10.12 6.22
N ASP A 76 -16.51 10.19 5.59
CA ASP A 76 -17.34 11.40 5.49
C ASP A 76 -18.30 11.58 6.69
N VAL A 77 -18.38 10.57 7.59
CA VAL A 77 -19.18 10.56 8.83
C VAL A 77 -18.31 10.92 10.03
#